data_AF-A0A4Q9KJM9-F1
#
_entry.id   AF-A0A4Q9KJM9-F1
#
_cell.length_a   1.000
_cell.length_b   1.000
_cell.length_c   1.000
_cell.angle_alpha   90.00
_cell.angle_beta   90.00
_cell.angle_gamma   90.00
#
_symmetry.space_group_name_H-M   'P 1'
#
loop_
_entity.id
_entity.type
_entity.pdbx_description
1 polymer ?
#
loop_
_entity_poly.entity_id
_entity_poly.type
_entity_poly.pdbx_seq_one_letter_code
_entity_poly.pdbx_strand_id
1 'polypeptide(L)'
;MAHGQRPPPGRPRPCRRPLHQRQTGRTARPIGHPTERRLRHADPQDLTIPPHLRSKVRLRVQPKWHFVDPSLATAALRARPDALLDDLDAFDLLFESLAVRDLRIYAQPLGGTVYHYRDDSGLQVDAIVELGDGRWSAFEVKLGGTGNIEKASASLRALKAKVSEQRARQLSTLNVVTAGAESYTRPDGVNAIALGHLFAG
;
A
#
# COMPACT_ATOMS: atom_id res chain seq x y z
N MET A 1 66.39 14.01 49.97
CA MET A 1 66.06 15.36 50.44
C MET A 1 66.16 16.34 49.27
N ALA A 2 65.41 17.43 49.34
CA ALA A 2 65.21 18.52 48.36
C ALA A 2 64.12 18.30 47.28
N HIS A 3 62.94 18.82 47.64
CA HIS A 3 61.79 19.10 46.79
C HIS A 3 62.11 20.15 45.69
N GLY A 4 61.53 19.98 44.50
CA GLY A 4 61.39 21.03 43.49
C GLY A 4 60.02 20.92 42.83
N GLN A 5 59.12 21.85 43.14
CA GLN A 5 57.74 21.92 42.63
C GLN A 5 57.73 22.35 41.15
N ARG A 6 56.88 21.72 40.32
CA ARG A 6 56.60 22.14 38.93
C ARG A 6 55.35 23.03 38.87
N PRO A 7 55.33 24.09 38.02
CA PRO A 7 54.20 25.02 37.90
C PRO A 7 53.05 24.49 37.01
N PRO A 8 51.83 25.05 37.12
CA PRO A 8 50.62 24.54 36.47
C PRO A 8 50.46 24.94 34.99
N PRO A 9 49.73 24.16 34.17
CA PRO A 9 49.52 24.47 32.75
C PRO A 9 48.50 25.59 32.51
N GLY A 10 48.87 26.53 31.63
CA GLY A 10 48.07 27.69 31.22
C GLY A 10 47.02 27.39 30.13
N ARG A 11 45.96 28.21 30.10
CA ARG A 11 44.81 28.11 29.19
C ARG A 11 45.16 28.40 27.71
N PRO A 12 44.50 27.75 26.73
CA PRO A 12 44.73 28.03 25.31
C PRO A 12 44.05 29.33 24.84
N ARG A 13 44.70 30.07 23.93
CA ARG A 13 44.17 31.26 23.25
C ARG A 13 44.04 31.02 21.73
N PRO A 14 43.15 31.77 21.03
CA PRO A 14 42.49 31.33 19.80
C PRO A 14 43.28 31.65 18.52
N CYS A 15 43.13 30.78 17.51
CA CYS A 15 43.75 30.92 16.20
C CYS A 15 42.97 31.90 15.30
N ARG A 16 43.68 32.85 14.68
CA ARG A 16 43.14 33.93 13.84
C ARG A 16 42.93 33.47 12.39
N ARG A 17 41.84 33.94 11.77
CA ARG A 17 41.54 33.85 10.32
C ARG A 17 42.48 34.72 9.47
N PRO A 18 42.63 34.42 8.16
CA PRO A 18 42.85 35.43 7.12
C PRO A 18 41.61 35.69 6.26
N LEU A 19 41.48 36.93 5.78
CA LEU A 19 40.43 37.46 4.89
C LEU A 19 40.74 37.23 3.40
N HIS A 20 39.68 36.90 2.65
CA HIS A 20 39.33 37.27 1.25
C HIS A 20 40.40 37.54 0.17
N GLN A 21 40.25 36.82 -0.95
CA GLN A 21 40.21 37.44 -2.29
C GLN A 21 38.94 37.02 -3.03
N ARG A 22 38.24 38.00 -3.61
CA ARG A 22 37.07 37.83 -4.47
C ARG A 22 37.55 37.65 -5.91
N GLN A 23 37.00 36.68 -6.63
CA GLN A 23 36.84 36.75 -8.08
C GLN A 23 35.42 36.31 -8.46
N THR A 24 34.83 37.14 -9.31
CA THR A 24 33.46 37.10 -9.80
C THR A 24 33.36 36.18 -11.02
N GLY A 25 32.64 35.07 -10.90
CA GLY A 25 32.23 34.21 -12.01
C GLY A 25 30.72 34.04 -11.98
N ARG A 26 30.02 34.81 -12.82
CA ARG A 26 28.56 34.81 -12.97
C ARG A 26 28.20 33.62 -13.86
N THR A 27 27.86 32.46 -13.28
CA THR A 27 27.27 31.35 -14.02
C THR A 27 25.74 31.44 -13.96
N ALA A 28 25.14 31.41 -15.14
CA ALA A 28 23.72 31.54 -15.38
C ALA A 28 22.92 30.47 -14.62
N ARG A 29 21.83 30.88 -13.95
CA ARG A 29 20.80 29.96 -13.47
C ARG A 29 20.10 29.34 -14.68
N PRO A 30 19.98 28.01 -14.80
CA PRO A 30 19.05 27.45 -15.75
C PRO A 30 17.63 27.78 -15.27
N ILE A 31 16.90 28.52 -16.11
CA ILE A 31 15.45 28.68 -16.02
C ILE A 31 14.87 27.33 -16.45
N GLY A 32 14.67 26.43 -15.48
CA GLY A 32 13.92 25.20 -15.69
C GLY A 32 12.43 25.50 -15.61
N HIS A 33 11.73 25.25 -16.72
CA HIS A 33 10.28 25.36 -16.85
C HIS A 33 9.51 24.67 -15.71
N PRO A 34 8.44 25.28 -15.17
CA PRO A 34 7.59 24.63 -14.18
C PRO A 34 6.58 23.72 -14.88
N THR A 35 7.04 22.57 -15.40
CA THR A 35 6.17 21.55 -16.00
C THR A 35 6.40 20.17 -15.41
N GLU A 36 6.61 20.09 -14.09
CA GLU A 36 6.49 18.81 -13.37
C GLU A 36 5.79 18.99 -12.02
N ARG A 37 4.60 19.60 -12.04
CA ARG A 37 3.60 19.29 -11.01
C ARG A 37 2.96 17.95 -11.41
N ARG A 38 3.70 16.88 -11.12
CA ARG A 38 3.30 15.47 -11.29
C ARG A 38 1.85 15.31 -10.83
N LEU A 39 0.97 14.95 -11.76
CA LEU A 39 -0.42 14.56 -11.53
C LEU A 39 -0.43 13.46 -10.46
N ARG A 40 -0.71 13.83 -9.20
CA ARG A 40 -0.96 12.87 -8.11
C ARG A 40 -2.45 12.54 -8.13
N HIS A 41 -2.87 11.69 -9.07
CA HIS A 41 -4.21 11.09 -9.10
C HIS A 41 -4.29 9.75 -8.34
N ALA A 42 -3.27 9.46 -7.53
CA ALA A 42 -3.26 8.31 -6.64
C ALA A 42 -3.78 8.74 -5.26
N ASP A 43 -4.79 8.04 -4.77
CA ASP A 43 -5.32 8.21 -3.42
C ASP A 43 -4.54 7.25 -2.50
N PRO A 44 -3.87 7.76 -1.45
CA PRO A 44 -3.24 6.87 -0.50
C PRO A 44 -4.32 6.06 0.20
N GLN A 45 -4.11 4.76 0.37
CA GLN A 45 -4.79 4.00 1.41
C GLN A 45 -4.24 4.44 2.78
N ASP A 46 -4.54 5.67 3.20
CA ASP A 46 -4.17 6.17 4.51
C ASP A 46 -5.35 6.03 5.47
N LEU A 47 -5.76 4.78 5.69
CA LEU A 47 -6.63 4.44 6.80
C LEU A 47 -5.90 3.37 7.58
N THR A 48 -5.20 3.84 8.61
CA THR A 48 -4.50 3.01 9.58
C THR A 48 -5.49 1.98 10.12
N ILE A 49 -5.11 0.70 10.04
CA ILE A 49 -5.87 -0.42 10.58
C ILE A 49 -6.25 -0.09 12.04
N PRO A 50 -7.55 -0.11 12.41
CA PRO A 50 -7.95 0.18 13.78
C PRO A 50 -7.38 -0.87 14.75
N PRO A 51 -7.05 -0.51 16.00
CA PRO A 51 -6.25 -1.32 16.91
C PRO A 51 -6.82 -2.72 17.20
N HIS A 52 -8.12 -2.95 16.97
CA HIS A 52 -8.79 -4.24 17.13
C HIS A 52 -8.57 -5.24 15.97
N LEU A 53 -8.05 -4.77 14.84
CA LEU A 53 -7.57 -5.62 13.73
C LEU A 53 -6.12 -6.10 13.93
N ARG A 54 -5.52 -5.87 15.11
CA ARG A 54 -4.18 -6.38 15.44
C ARG A 54 -4.20 -7.91 15.50
N SER A 55 -3.53 -8.54 14.52
CA SER A 55 -3.04 -9.90 14.69
C SER A 55 -2.03 -9.93 15.85
N LYS A 56 -1.71 -11.12 16.37
CA LYS A 56 -0.67 -11.28 17.42
C LYS A 56 0.73 -10.85 16.93
N VAL A 57 0.88 -10.52 15.66
CA VAL A 57 2.11 -10.10 14.99
C VAL A 57 2.10 -8.59 14.78
N ARG A 58 3.26 -7.93 14.88
CA ARG A 58 3.38 -6.49 14.61
C ARG A 58 2.98 -6.18 13.16
N LEU A 59 2.18 -5.13 13.00
CA LEU A 59 1.71 -4.59 11.72
C LEU A 59 2.65 -3.46 11.28
N ARG A 60 3.07 -3.47 10.02
CA ARG A 60 3.82 -2.38 9.40
C ARG A 60 2.87 -1.52 8.57
N VAL A 61 2.64 -0.28 9.02
CA VAL A 61 1.81 0.68 8.28
C VAL A 61 2.69 1.37 7.24
N GLN A 62 2.52 1.02 5.97
CA GLN A 62 3.06 1.73 4.82
C GLN A 62 1.91 1.97 3.86
N PRO A 63 1.65 3.20 3.41
CA PRO A 63 0.52 3.48 2.55
C PRO A 63 0.67 2.73 1.22
N LYS A 64 -0.34 1.91 0.87
CA LYS A 64 -0.52 1.37 -0.48
C LYS A 64 -1.27 2.42 -1.30
N TRP A 65 -0.79 2.76 -2.49
CA TRP A 65 -1.38 3.81 -3.33
C TRP A 65 -2.16 3.17 -4.47
N HIS A 66 -3.40 3.60 -4.66
CA HIS A 66 -4.22 3.16 -5.80
C HIS A 66 -4.61 4.35 -6.65
N PHE A 67 -4.74 4.11 -7.95
CA PHE A 67 -5.39 5.07 -8.83
C PHE A 67 -6.87 5.14 -8.49
N VAL A 68 -7.38 6.36 -8.31
CA VAL A 68 -8.83 6.59 -8.21
C VAL A 68 -9.52 6.19 -9.50
N ASP A 69 -8.85 6.42 -10.63
CA ASP A 69 -9.27 5.99 -11.95
C ASP A 69 -8.09 5.39 -12.72
N PRO A 70 -7.94 4.05 -12.77
CA PRO A 70 -6.88 3.41 -13.53
C PRO A 70 -6.99 3.65 -15.04
N SER A 71 -8.15 4.06 -15.58
CA SER A 71 -8.29 4.39 -17.01
C SER A 71 -7.52 5.67 -17.39
N LEU A 72 -7.35 6.60 -16.44
CA LEU A 72 -6.50 7.78 -16.66
C LEU A 72 -5.02 7.39 -16.73
N ALA A 73 -4.61 6.41 -15.93
CA ALA A 73 -3.24 5.89 -15.98
C ALA A 73 -2.96 5.17 -17.30
N THR A 74 -3.87 4.33 -17.77
CA THR A 74 -3.72 3.66 -19.08
C THR A 74 -3.71 4.67 -20.23
N ALA A 75 -4.58 5.68 -20.20
CA ALA A 75 -4.60 6.75 -21.20
C ALA A 75 -3.30 7.57 -21.21
N ALA A 76 -2.78 7.94 -20.03
CA ALA A 76 -1.54 8.69 -19.91
C ALA A 76 -0.32 7.91 -20.42
N LEU A 77 -0.30 6.60 -20.21
CA LEU A 77 0.73 5.69 -20.72
C LEU A 77 0.55 5.35 -22.20
N ARG A 78 -0.57 5.76 -22.82
CA ARG A 78 -0.99 5.32 -24.17
C ARG A 78 -1.01 3.79 -24.28
N ALA A 79 -1.34 3.11 -23.18
CA ALA A 79 -1.39 1.67 -23.11
C ALA A 79 -2.57 1.16 -23.95
N ARG A 80 -2.28 0.30 -24.91
CA ARG A 80 -3.29 -0.44 -25.68
C ARG A 80 -3.56 -1.79 -25.00
N PRO A 81 -4.68 -2.47 -25.28
CA PRO A 81 -4.97 -3.78 -24.69
C PRO A 81 -3.81 -4.78 -24.83
N ASP A 82 -3.22 -4.91 -26.03
CA ASP A 82 -2.07 -5.81 -26.26
C ASP A 82 -0.89 -5.48 -25.33
N ALA A 83 -0.62 -4.18 -25.13
CA ALA A 83 0.50 -3.74 -24.27
C ALA A 83 0.28 -4.08 -22.79
N LEU A 84 -0.98 -4.16 -22.33
CA LEU A 84 -1.30 -4.61 -20.97
C LEU A 84 -1.19 -6.14 -20.84
N LEU A 85 -1.49 -6.87 -21.90
CA LEU A 85 -1.33 -8.33 -21.91
C LEU A 85 0.14 -8.74 -21.99
N ASP A 86 0.98 -7.93 -22.63
CA ASP A 86 2.44 -8.11 -22.69
C ASP A 86 3.13 -7.74 -21.36
N ASP A 87 2.54 -6.84 -20.57
CA ASP A 87 3.03 -6.41 -19.24
C ASP A 87 1.99 -6.72 -18.14
N LEU A 88 1.95 -8.00 -17.75
CA LEU A 88 1.03 -8.49 -16.73
C LEU A 88 1.26 -7.86 -15.35
N ASP A 89 2.48 -7.42 -15.04
CA ASP A 89 2.77 -6.76 -13.76
C ASP A 89 2.08 -5.38 -13.71
N ALA A 90 2.19 -4.60 -14.79
CA ALA A 90 1.46 -3.34 -14.90
C ALA A 90 -0.05 -3.55 -14.92
N PHE A 91 -0.52 -4.61 -15.60
CA PHE A 91 -1.95 -4.91 -15.65
C PHE A 91 -2.50 -5.37 -14.29
N ASP A 92 -1.78 -6.20 -13.55
CA ASP A 92 -2.12 -6.62 -12.18
C ASP A 92 -2.29 -5.37 -11.27
N LEU A 93 -1.36 -4.41 -11.34
CA LEU A 93 -1.42 -3.18 -10.54
C LEU A 93 -2.65 -2.30 -10.88
N LEU A 94 -2.96 -2.17 -12.17
CA LEU A 94 -4.11 -1.40 -12.65
C LEU A 94 -5.43 -2.09 -12.28
N PHE A 95 -5.48 -3.41 -12.43
CA PHE A 95 -6.64 -4.23 -12.08
C PHE A 95 -6.89 -4.24 -10.57
N GLU A 96 -5.83 -4.30 -9.75
CA GLU A 96 -5.95 -4.16 -8.31
C GLU A 96 -6.52 -2.79 -7.91
N SER A 97 -6.03 -1.71 -8.53
CA SER A 97 -6.57 -0.37 -8.30
C SER A 97 -8.04 -0.26 -8.70
N LEU A 98 -8.44 -0.91 -9.79
CA LEU A 98 -9.83 -0.97 -10.25
C LEU A 98 -10.74 -1.68 -9.23
N ALA A 99 -10.33 -2.86 -8.77
CA ALA A 99 -11.08 -3.62 -7.77
C ALA A 99 -11.20 -2.87 -6.44
N VAL A 100 -10.12 -2.24 -5.97
CA VAL A 100 -10.11 -1.43 -4.76
C VAL A 100 -11.04 -0.22 -4.87
N ARG A 101 -11.06 0.47 -6.03
CA ARG A 101 -11.98 1.57 -6.30
C ARG A 101 -13.43 1.09 -6.15
N ASP A 102 -13.79 -0.01 -6.80
CA ASP A 102 -15.14 -0.53 -6.79
C ASP A 102 -15.55 -0.99 -5.38
N LEU A 103 -14.66 -1.68 -4.64
CA LEU A 103 -14.90 -2.03 -3.24
C LEU A 103 -15.16 -0.81 -2.35
N ARG A 104 -14.42 0.29 -2.54
CA ARG A 104 -14.65 1.53 -1.79
C ARG A 104 -16.01 2.14 -2.11
N ILE A 105 -16.38 2.20 -3.38
CA ILE A 105 -17.68 2.72 -3.82
C ILE A 105 -18.81 1.88 -3.23
N TYR A 106 -18.71 0.55 -3.29
CA TYR A 106 -19.74 -0.35 -2.77
C TYR A 106 -19.79 -0.43 -1.24
N ALA A 107 -18.66 -0.20 -0.55
CA ALA A 107 -18.62 -0.19 0.91
C ALA A 107 -19.26 1.06 1.51
N GLN A 108 -19.14 2.22 0.85
CA GLN A 108 -19.67 3.51 1.34
C GLN A 108 -21.15 3.49 1.76
N PRO A 109 -22.12 3.03 0.93
CA PRO A 109 -23.53 3.00 1.33
C PRO A 109 -23.80 2.02 2.50
N LEU A 110 -22.90 1.06 2.74
CA LEU A 110 -22.98 0.12 3.86
C LEU A 110 -22.32 0.67 5.14
N GLY A 111 -21.83 1.91 5.12
CA GLY A 111 -21.01 2.47 6.21
C GLY A 111 -19.68 1.74 6.38
N GLY A 112 -19.20 1.08 5.34
CA GLY A 112 -17.99 0.29 5.33
C GLY A 112 -16.74 1.10 5.00
N THR A 113 -15.60 0.65 5.53
CA THR A 113 -14.27 1.21 5.26
C THR A 113 -13.37 0.14 4.66
N VAL A 114 -12.53 0.52 3.68
CA VAL A 114 -11.59 -0.37 3.00
C VAL A 114 -10.16 -0.11 3.50
N TYR A 115 -9.49 -1.18 3.93
CA TYR A 115 -8.11 -1.19 4.41
C TYR A 115 -7.27 -2.15 3.58
N HIS A 116 -5.96 -1.98 3.57
CA HIS A 116 -5.03 -3.04 3.16
C HIS A 116 -4.43 -3.70 4.42
N TYR A 117 -4.04 -4.97 4.33
CA TYR A 117 -3.38 -5.67 5.45
C TYR A 117 -1.98 -6.12 5.06
N ARG A 118 -1.01 -5.86 5.93
CA ARG A 118 0.33 -6.43 5.85
C ARG A 118 0.95 -6.59 7.23
N ASP A 119 1.46 -7.77 7.53
CA ASP A 119 2.17 -8.03 8.80
C ASP A 119 3.67 -8.31 8.62
N ASP A 120 4.41 -8.32 9.73
CA ASP A 120 5.86 -8.55 9.75
C ASP A 120 6.27 -9.98 9.38
N SER A 121 5.33 -10.93 9.29
CA SER A 121 5.62 -12.26 8.75
C SER A 121 5.58 -12.32 7.22
N GLY A 122 5.25 -11.19 6.57
CA GLY A 122 5.13 -11.07 5.12
C GLY A 122 3.76 -11.46 4.58
N LEU A 123 2.77 -11.75 5.43
CA LEU A 123 1.40 -11.97 4.97
C LEU A 123 0.80 -10.63 4.53
N GLN A 124 0.27 -10.61 3.31
CA GLN A 124 -0.42 -9.48 2.72
C GLN A 124 -1.82 -9.92 2.29
N VAL A 125 -2.78 -9.00 2.41
CA VAL A 125 -4.11 -9.10 1.80
C VAL A 125 -4.44 -7.74 1.19
N ASP A 126 -4.89 -7.76 -0.07
CA ASP A 126 -5.06 -6.55 -0.88
C ASP A 126 -6.11 -5.61 -0.32
N ALA A 127 -7.26 -6.15 0.12
CA ALA A 127 -8.30 -5.36 0.74
C ALA A 127 -9.04 -6.08 1.89
N ILE A 128 -9.39 -5.33 2.92
CA ILE A 128 -10.30 -5.67 4.00
C ILE A 128 -11.42 -4.64 3.99
N VAL A 129 -12.65 -5.09 3.81
CA VAL A 129 -13.84 -4.25 3.99
C VAL A 129 -14.37 -4.51 5.39
N GLU A 130 -14.45 -3.48 6.23
CA GLU A 130 -15.02 -3.56 7.58
C GLU A 130 -16.21 -2.62 7.71
N LEU A 131 -17.32 -3.13 8.23
CA LEU A 131 -18.54 -2.38 8.48
C LEU A 131 -18.55 -1.79 9.89
N GLY A 132 -19.41 -0.79 10.13
CA GLY A 132 -19.52 -0.12 11.43
C GLY A 132 -19.94 -1.03 12.60
N ASP A 133 -20.54 -2.19 12.32
CA ASP A 133 -20.89 -3.20 13.34
C ASP A 133 -19.74 -4.19 13.64
N GLY A 134 -18.58 -3.99 13.01
CA GLY A 134 -17.38 -4.80 13.18
C GLY A 134 -17.33 -6.05 12.32
N ARG A 135 -18.38 -6.37 11.54
CA ARG A 135 -18.29 -7.39 10.50
C ARG A 135 -17.26 -7.00 9.46
N TRP A 136 -16.52 -7.98 8.94
CA TRP A 136 -15.51 -7.72 7.94
C TRP A 136 -15.41 -8.84 6.91
N SER A 137 -14.94 -8.49 5.72
CA SER A 137 -14.62 -9.41 4.64
C SER A 137 -13.23 -9.12 4.09
N ALA A 138 -12.54 -10.17 3.64
CA ALA A 138 -11.20 -10.04 3.05
C ALA A 138 -11.22 -10.35 1.56
N PHE A 139 -10.37 -9.66 0.82
CA PHE A 139 -10.30 -9.70 -0.62
C PHE A 139 -8.85 -9.77 -1.07
N GLU A 140 -8.55 -10.75 -1.91
CA GLU A 140 -7.37 -10.79 -2.76
C GLU A 140 -7.79 -10.47 -4.19
N VAL A 141 -6.94 -9.77 -4.94
CA VAL A 141 -7.21 -9.46 -6.34
C VAL A 141 -6.19 -10.17 -7.22
N LYS A 142 -6.67 -10.85 -8.27
CA LYS A 142 -5.82 -11.57 -9.23
C LYS A 142 -6.44 -11.47 -10.61
N LEU A 143 -5.67 -11.30 -11.68
CA LEU A 143 -6.26 -11.32 -13.04
C LEU A 143 -7.01 -12.63 -13.34
N GLY A 144 -6.52 -13.76 -12.83
CA GLY A 144 -7.19 -15.06 -12.95
C GLY A 144 -6.21 -16.22 -12.87
N GLY A 145 -6.67 -17.39 -13.31
CA GLY A 145 -5.89 -18.63 -13.33
C GLY A 145 -5.99 -19.42 -12.03
N THR A 146 -6.25 -20.73 -12.14
CA THR A 146 -6.52 -21.63 -11.00
C THR A 146 -5.40 -21.60 -9.96
N GLY A 147 -4.13 -21.57 -10.39
CA GLY A 147 -2.98 -21.51 -9.47
C GLY A 147 -2.88 -20.20 -8.69
N ASN A 148 -3.25 -19.06 -9.29
CA ASN A 148 -3.25 -17.76 -8.61
C ASN A 148 -4.42 -17.67 -7.62
N ILE A 149 -5.58 -18.17 -8.02
CA ILE A 149 -6.77 -18.26 -7.17
C ILE A 149 -6.47 -19.17 -5.95
N GLU A 150 -5.76 -20.28 -6.13
CA GLU A 150 -5.31 -21.15 -5.03
C GLU A 150 -4.41 -20.42 -4.04
N LYS A 151 -3.36 -19.75 -4.53
CA LYS A 151 -2.44 -18.97 -3.68
C LYS A 151 -3.17 -17.86 -2.92
N ALA A 152 -4.07 -17.14 -3.57
CA ALA A 152 -4.90 -16.10 -2.96
C ALA A 152 -5.78 -16.68 -1.83
N SER A 153 -6.45 -17.81 -2.06
CA SER A 153 -7.22 -18.49 -1.01
C SER A 153 -6.35 -18.90 0.18
N ALA A 154 -5.15 -19.43 -0.07
CA ALA A 154 -4.22 -19.79 0.99
C ALA A 154 -3.83 -18.58 1.86
N SER A 155 -3.53 -17.42 1.26
CA SER A 155 -3.26 -16.17 1.98
C SER A 155 -4.44 -15.72 2.85
N LEU A 156 -5.66 -15.74 2.29
CA LEU A 156 -6.89 -15.37 3.02
C LEU A 156 -7.18 -16.29 4.20
N ARG A 157 -6.99 -17.60 4.00
CA ARG A 157 -7.15 -18.60 5.07
C ARG A 157 -6.07 -18.47 6.14
N ALA A 158 -4.84 -18.12 5.74
CA ALA A 158 -3.76 -17.81 6.68
C ALA A 158 -4.07 -16.56 7.53
N LEU A 159 -4.69 -15.53 6.94
CA LEU A 159 -5.18 -14.37 7.69
C LEU A 159 -6.26 -14.80 8.70
N LYS A 160 -7.27 -15.57 8.26
CA LYS A 160 -8.33 -16.08 9.14
C LYS A 160 -7.78 -16.88 10.33
N ALA A 161 -6.71 -17.65 10.12
CA ALA A 161 -6.08 -18.42 11.20
C ALA A 161 -5.29 -17.57 12.21
N LYS A 162 -4.88 -16.36 11.84
CA LYS A 162 -4.06 -15.46 12.66
C LYS A 162 -4.86 -14.48 13.51
N VAL A 163 -6.09 -14.17 13.11
CA VAL A 163 -6.93 -13.22 13.85
C VAL A 163 -7.40 -13.82 15.18
N SER A 164 -7.81 -12.98 16.11
CA SER A 164 -8.40 -13.44 17.37
C SER A 164 -9.72 -14.19 17.13
N GLU A 165 -10.13 -15.02 18.07
CA GLU A 165 -11.40 -15.76 17.97
C GLU A 165 -12.62 -14.82 17.84
N GLN A 166 -12.59 -13.67 18.51
CA GLN A 166 -13.59 -12.62 18.36
C GLN A 166 -13.64 -12.09 16.92
N ARG A 167 -12.48 -11.77 16.32
CA ARG A 167 -12.42 -11.32 14.93
C ARG A 167 -12.83 -12.41 13.96
N ALA A 168 -12.49 -13.67 14.23
CA ALA A 168 -12.93 -14.81 13.42
C ALA A 168 -14.46 -14.96 13.42
N ARG A 169 -15.14 -14.69 14.54
CA ARG A 169 -16.61 -14.64 14.62
C ARG A 169 -17.24 -13.49 13.83
N GLN A 170 -16.51 -12.40 13.64
CA GLN A 170 -16.96 -11.24 12.86
C GLN A 170 -16.66 -11.35 11.35
N LEU A 171 -15.90 -12.37 10.94
CA LEU A 171 -15.58 -12.59 9.54
C LEU A 171 -16.85 -13.02 8.78
N SER A 172 -17.24 -12.23 7.79
CA SER A 172 -18.38 -12.48 6.92
C SER A 172 -17.99 -13.36 5.73
N THR A 173 -17.02 -12.92 4.92
CA THR A 173 -16.59 -13.68 3.73
C THR A 173 -15.09 -13.53 3.43
N LEU A 174 -14.52 -14.55 2.78
CA LEU A 174 -13.20 -14.50 2.14
C LEU A 174 -13.40 -14.58 0.63
N ASN A 175 -12.76 -13.68 -0.11
CA ASN A 175 -13.07 -13.49 -1.52
C ASN A 175 -11.79 -13.30 -2.35
N VAL A 176 -11.76 -13.88 -3.54
CA VAL A 176 -10.76 -13.63 -4.58
C VAL A 176 -11.48 -12.95 -5.73
N VAL A 177 -11.15 -11.70 -6.00
CA VAL A 177 -11.69 -10.94 -7.14
C VAL A 177 -10.85 -11.24 -8.37
N THR A 178 -11.52 -11.59 -9.48
CA THR A 178 -10.87 -11.99 -10.74
C THR A 178 -11.33 -11.16 -11.93
N ALA A 179 -10.47 -11.06 -12.96
CA ALA A 179 -10.84 -10.44 -14.23
C ALA A 179 -11.63 -11.40 -15.16
N GLY A 180 -11.98 -12.59 -14.68
CA GLY A 180 -12.78 -13.57 -15.41
C GLY A 180 -14.27 -13.21 -15.44
N ALA A 181 -15.07 -14.09 -16.03
CA ALA A 181 -16.52 -13.92 -16.20
C ALA A 181 -17.37 -14.77 -15.24
N GLU A 182 -16.74 -15.65 -14.45
CA GLU A 182 -17.46 -16.59 -13.59
C GLU A 182 -17.32 -16.24 -12.11
N SER A 183 -18.30 -16.66 -11.31
CA SER A 183 -18.24 -16.55 -9.86
C SER A 183 -18.80 -17.79 -9.20
N TYR A 184 -18.10 -18.28 -8.19
CA TYR A 184 -18.43 -19.52 -7.52
C TYR A 184 -17.80 -19.55 -6.13
N THR A 185 -18.42 -20.30 -5.22
CA THR A 185 -17.82 -20.61 -3.93
C THR A 185 -16.99 -21.88 -4.05
N ARG A 186 -15.73 -21.80 -3.62
CA ARG A 186 -14.81 -22.94 -3.63
C ARG A 186 -15.12 -23.91 -2.48
N PRO A 187 -14.65 -25.17 -2.54
CA PRO A 187 -14.82 -26.15 -1.46
C PRO A 187 -14.25 -25.72 -0.10
N ASP A 188 -13.28 -24.80 -0.08
CA ASP A 188 -12.69 -24.25 1.15
C ASP A 188 -13.44 -23.03 1.72
N GLY A 189 -14.60 -22.70 1.14
CA GLY A 189 -15.47 -21.60 1.58
C GLY A 189 -15.02 -20.20 1.14
N VAL A 190 -13.97 -20.12 0.30
CA VAL A 190 -13.54 -18.85 -0.32
C VAL A 190 -14.31 -18.62 -1.62
N ASN A 191 -14.83 -17.42 -1.82
CA ASN A 191 -15.54 -17.07 -3.04
C ASN A 191 -14.55 -16.61 -4.12
N ALA A 192 -14.62 -17.18 -5.31
CA ALA A 192 -14.05 -16.56 -6.50
C ALA A 192 -15.13 -15.68 -7.15
N ILE A 193 -14.87 -14.39 -7.30
CA ILE A 193 -15.86 -13.41 -7.76
C ILE A 193 -15.27 -12.68 -8.97
N ALA A 194 -15.97 -12.69 -10.10
CA ALA A 194 -15.64 -11.87 -11.25
C ALA A 194 -15.87 -10.40 -10.87
N LEU A 195 -14.97 -9.50 -11.26
CA LEU A 195 -15.11 -8.07 -10.95
C LEU A 195 -16.48 -7.53 -11.41
N GLY A 196 -16.95 -7.96 -12.58
CA GLY A 196 -18.27 -7.57 -13.12
C GLY A 196 -19.47 -8.07 -12.32
N HIS A 197 -19.27 -8.94 -11.33
CA HIS A 197 -20.31 -9.43 -10.41
C HIS A 197 -20.23 -8.78 -9.02
N LEU A 198 -19.31 -7.83 -8.79
CA LEU A 198 -19.32 -7.01 -7.58
C LEU A 198 -20.42 -5.95 -7.67
N PHE A 199 -21.32 -5.93 -6.70
CA PHE A 199 -22.28 -4.86 -6.50
C PHE A 199 -22.69 -4.79 -5.02
N ALA A 200 -23.05 -3.60 -4.56
CA ALA A 200 -23.79 -3.44 -3.31
C ALA A 200 -25.29 -3.48 -3.65
N GLY A 201 -25.96 -4.56 -3.25
CA GLY A 201 -27.39 -4.79 -3.45
C GLY A 201 -28.10 -5.05 -2.14
#